data_AF-A0A4Q0I7R6-F1
#
_entry.id   AF-A0A4Q0I7R6-F1
#
_cell.length_a   1.000
_cell.length_b   1.000
_cell.length_c   1.000
_cell.angle_alpha   90.00
_cell.angle_beta   90.00
_cell.angle_gamma   90.00
#
_symmetry.space_group_name_H-M   'P 1'
#
loop_
_entity.id
_entity.type
_entity.pdbx_description
1 polymer ?
#
loop_
_entity_poly.entity_id
_entity_poly.type
_entity_poly.pdbx_seq_one_letter_code
_entity_poly.pdbx_strand_id
1 'polypeptide(L)'
;MYDVRLSNIGCFLTDKNGNILNPYEPNAITYTQKQLPPGEKTHAYNSIVEIKGYVSLFAENIRITEPIAFRVYKRFYIYAPDKTHISFRVYDFNCDISSSCTGNHPLAVEVKVRLVTVAYSSAKVDLIIPAAESFPGKRDGLEFRNVCINVSKLFDKCLFTNEISIACKEEIYKAEVYQYNALSDGIRNKYTDDDELTEYGSMGIPDPKSVSYYAVYINGLIQPGTNYHIEKGSLALKTEDVPIKNAPIAISFVTFRNKDGVVLPAEVCYYNAISNGMKREYTNDDEPEAYRSNGIIDPEHVSIVNLYINGVLQPAVNYTVQKGLLVLRTSDIPPEGVSIILEFITIKEPSNRILLARTYTYNALAHERNIYTNMDELKMYGSEGIPDPETVSFSNLFINAVIQPPANYSVQEGVLALNTSDLHLRNSPVSLQSITISSLC
;
A
#
# COMPACT_ATOMS: atom_id res chain seq x y z
N MET A 1 0.06 -2.95 14.87
CA MET A 1 -0.21 -4.30 14.34
C MET A 1 -1.50 -4.23 13.52
N TYR A 2 -1.40 -3.79 12.27
CA TYR A 2 -2.46 -4.00 11.28
C TYR A 2 -1.91 -5.06 10.33
N ASP A 3 -1.96 -6.30 10.80
CA ASP A 3 -1.99 -7.42 9.89
C ASP A 3 -3.28 -7.21 9.09
N VAL A 4 -3.17 -6.77 7.83
CA VAL A 4 -4.34 -6.61 6.95
C VAL A 4 -4.90 -8.01 6.79
N ARG A 5 -5.85 -8.34 7.67
CA ARG A 5 -6.56 -9.61 7.58
C ARG A 5 -7.15 -9.64 6.19
N LEU A 6 -6.92 -10.74 5.47
CA LEU A 6 -7.51 -10.97 4.14
C LEU A 6 -9.03 -10.72 4.10
N SER A 7 -9.70 -10.79 5.25
CA SER A 7 -11.12 -10.43 5.43
C SER A 7 -11.48 -8.98 5.09
N ASN A 8 -10.51 -8.05 5.05
CA ASN A 8 -10.75 -6.62 4.77
C ASN A 8 -10.35 -6.23 3.34
N ILE A 9 -9.88 -7.19 2.52
CA ILE A 9 -9.51 -6.93 1.13
C ILE A 9 -10.69 -7.27 0.22
N GLY A 10 -11.23 -6.27 -0.46
CA GLY A 10 -12.24 -6.45 -1.50
C GLY A 10 -11.61 -6.58 -2.88
N CYS A 11 -12.18 -7.42 -3.74
CA CYS A 11 -11.84 -7.46 -5.16
C CYS A 11 -12.98 -6.87 -5.99
N PHE A 12 -12.65 -5.94 -6.88
CA PHE A 12 -13.65 -5.25 -7.71
C PHE A 12 -13.24 -5.27 -9.19
N LEU A 13 -14.25 -5.29 -10.07
CA LEU A 13 -14.05 -5.03 -11.49
C LEU A 13 -13.61 -3.57 -11.67
N THR A 14 -12.57 -3.35 -12.47
CA THR A 14 -12.05 -2.00 -12.74
C THR A 14 -11.81 -1.76 -14.23
N ASP A 15 -11.64 -0.50 -14.61
CA ASP A 15 -11.05 -0.16 -15.90
C ASP A 15 -9.51 -0.39 -15.89
N LYS A 16 -8.86 -0.12 -17.02
CA LYS A 16 -7.40 -0.21 -17.17
C LYS A 16 -6.61 0.77 -16.30
N ASN A 17 -7.26 1.79 -15.73
CA ASN A 17 -6.66 2.77 -14.85
C ASN A 17 -6.97 2.46 -13.37
N GLY A 18 -7.74 1.40 -13.10
CA GLY A 18 -8.13 0.92 -11.78
C GLY A 18 -9.29 1.69 -11.13
N ASN A 19 -10.11 2.37 -11.93
CA ASN A 19 -11.39 2.91 -11.46
C ASN A 19 -12.43 1.79 -11.34
N ILE A 20 -13.15 1.72 -10.22
CA ILE A 20 -14.18 0.70 -9.98
C ILE A 20 -15.31 0.86 -11.00
N LEU A 21 -15.69 -0.26 -11.63
CA LEU A 21 -16.78 -0.35 -12.59
C LEU A 21 -17.94 -1.17 -12.02
N ASN A 22 -19.16 -0.78 -12.36
CA ASN A 22 -20.32 -1.64 -12.17
C ASN A 22 -20.28 -2.76 -13.22
N PRO A 23 -20.17 -4.06 -12.85
CA PRO A 23 -20.03 -5.16 -13.80
C PRO A 23 -21.24 -5.32 -14.73
N TYR A 24 -22.40 -4.77 -14.35
CA TYR A 24 -23.64 -4.87 -15.12
C TYR A 24 -23.83 -3.72 -16.12
N GLU A 25 -22.94 -2.72 -16.12
CA GLU A 25 -22.99 -1.62 -17.09
C GLU A 25 -22.42 -2.04 -18.46
N PRO A 26 -22.94 -1.46 -19.56
CA PRO A 26 -22.37 -1.68 -20.89
C PRO A 26 -20.87 -1.35 -20.92
N ASN A 27 -20.10 -2.18 -21.62
CA ASN A 27 -18.64 -2.03 -21.80
C ASN A 27 -17.78 -2.22 -20.54
N ALA A 28 -18.35 -2.58 -19.38
CA ALA A 28 -17.56 -2.93 -18.20
C ALA A 28 -16.67 -4.17 -18.43
N ILE A 29 -17.16 -5.11 -19.26
CA ILE A 29 -16.41 -6.27 -19.74
C ILE A 29 -16.45 -6.26 -21.26
N THR A 30 -15.28 -6.51 -21.88
CA THR A 30 -15.15 -6.55 -23.33
C THR A 30 -15.38 -7.97 -23.84
N TYR A 31 -16.28 -8.10 -24.81
CA TYR A 31 -16.58 -9.36 -25.51
C TYR A 31 -16.21 -9.22 -26.99
N THR A 32 -15.27 -10.04 -27.46
CA THR A 32 -14.88 -10.09 -28.87
C THR A 32 -15.20 -11.46 -29.42
N GLN A 33 -16.19 -11.53 -30.31
CA GLN A 33 -16.52 -12.79 -30.98
C GLN A 33 -15.45 -13.13 -32.01
N LYS A 34 -14.94 -14.37 -31.96
CA LYS A 34 -14.12 -14.95 -33.03
C LYS A 34 -14.96 -16.02 -33.72
N GLN A 35 -15.36 -15.75 -34.96
CA GLN A 35 -16.14 -16.70 -35.75
C GLN A 35 -15.29 -17.92 -36.12
N LEU A 36 -15.81 -19.11 -35.83
CA LEU A 36 -15.35 -20.36 -36.44
C LEU A 36 -16.18 -20.60 -37.72
N PRO A 37 -15.62 -21.27 -38.75
CA PRO A 37 -16.37 -21.59 -39.96
C PRO A 37 -17.62 -22.44 -39.61
N PRO A 38 -18.73 -22.30 -40.38
CA PRO A 38 -19.96 -23.04 -40.12
C PRO A 38 -19.70 -24.55 -40.13
N GLY A 39 -20.06 -25.23 -39.05
CA GLY A 39 -20.11 -26.70 -39.05
C GLY A 39 -21.26 -27.14 -39.94
N GLU A 40 -20.97 -27.92 -40.98
CA GLU A 40 -22.00 -28.52 -41.82
C GLU A 40 -23.01 -29.29 -40.96
N LYS A 41 -24.29 -28.91 -41.09
CA LYS A 41 -25.50 -29.69 -40.72
C LYS A 41 -26.09 -29.60 -39.30
N THR A 42 -25.79 -28.57 -38.51
CA THR A 42 -26.64 -28.27 -37.34
C THR A 42 -26.83 -26.76 -37.19
N HIS A 43 -28.08 -26.30 -37.09
CA HIS A 43 -28.44 -24.88 -36.87
C HIS A 43 -27.93 -24.27 -35.53
N ALA A 44 -27.07 -24.96 -34.78
CA ALA A 44 -26.41 -24.45 -33.59
C ALA A 44 -25.07 -23.81 -33.99
N TYR A 45 -24.94 -22.49 -33.84
CA TYR A 45 -23.69 -21.78 -34.10
C TYR A 45 -22.68 -22.12 -33.00
N ASN A 46 -21.57 -22.76 -33.38
CA ASN A 46 -20.43 -22.97 -32.49
C ASN A 46 -19.48 -21.76 -32.60
N SER A 47 -19.48 -20.89 -31.58
CA SER A 47 -18.65 -19.69 -31.55
C SER A 47 -17.70 -19.69 -30.37
N ILE A 48 -16.55 -19.03 -30.54
CA ILE A 48 -15.65 -18.68 -29.44
C ILE A 48 -15.83 -17.19 -29.16
N VAL A 49 -16.06 -16.84 -27.91
CA VAL A 49 -15.98 -15.46 -27.44
C VAL A 49 -14.70 -15.29 -26.62
N GLU A 50 -13.96 -14.24 -26.93
CA GLU A 50 -12.89 -13.73 -26.10
C GLU A 50 -13.49 -12.73 -25.12
N ILE A 51 -13.22 -12.92 -23.83
CA ILE A 51 -13.73 -12.07 -22.75
C ILE A 51 -12.53 -11.44 -22.05
N LYS A 52 -12.55 -10.11 -21.90
CA LYS A 52 -11.47 -9.34 -21.26
C LYS A 52 -12.03 -8.34 -20.26
N GLY A 53 -11.29 -8.12 -19.19
CA GLY A 53 -11.54 -7.06 -18.23
C GLY A 53 -10.34 -6.89 -17.30
N TYR A 54 -10.50 -6.04 -16.30
CA TYR A 54 -9.51 -5.83 -15.26
C TYR A 54 -10.18 -5.96 -13.90
N VAL A 55 -9.46 -6.49 -12.92
CA VAL A 55 -9.87 -6.44 -11.51
C VAL A 55 -8.77 -5.79 -10.70
N SER A 56 -9.12 -5.13 -9.60
CA SER A 56 -8.12 -4.63 -8.64
C SER A 56 -8.55 -4.98 -7.22
N LEU A 57 -7.56 -5.14 -6.35
CA LEU A 57 -7.78 -5.37 -4.93
C LEU A 57 -7.75 -4.04 -4.17
N PHE A 58 -8.61 -3.92 -3.17
CA PHE A 58 -8.77 -2.74 -2.35
C PHE A 58 -8.80 -3.13 -0.88
N ALA A 59 -8.06 -2.40 -0.04
CA ALA A 59 -8.20 -2.44 1.41
C ALA A 59 -8.90 -1.14 1.84
N GLU A 60 -10.10 -1.25 2.42
CA GLU A 60 -10.84 -0.11 3.00
C GLU A 60 -10.98 1.09 2.02
N ASN A 61 -11.14 0.79 0.72
CA ASN A 61 -11.24 1.69 -0.44
C ASN A 61 -9.94 2.23 -1.04
N ILE A 62 -8.78 1.88 -0.48
CA ILE A 62 -7.48 2.19 -1.07
C ILE A 62 -7.07 1.04 -2.00
N ARG A 63 -6.74 1.36 -3.25
CA ARG A 63 -6.31 0.36 -4.23
C ARG A 63 -4.91 -0.16 -3.89
N ILE A 64 -4.79 -1.47 -3.64
CA ILE A 64 -3.53 -2.12 -3.23
C ILE A 64 -2.84 -2.92 -4.34
N THR A 65 -3.47 -3.07 -5.51
CA THR A 65 -2.85 -3.66 -6.71
C THR A 65 -2.98 -2.74 -7.91
N GLU A 66 -2.08 -2.88 -8.88
CA GLU A 66 -2.37 -2.38 -10.23
C GLU A 66 -3.52 -3.18 -10.88
N PRO A 67 -4.20 -2.65 -11.91
CA PRO A 67 -5.28 -3.34 -12.59
C PRO A 67 -4.82 -4.67 -13.19
N ILE A 68 -5.34 -5.76 -12.64
CA ILE A 68 -5.01 -7.13 -13.01
C ILE A 68 -5.85 -7.51 -14.22
N ALA A 69 -5.23 -7.56 -15.39
CA ALA A 69 -5.91 -7.95 -16.62
C ALA A 69 -6.29 -9.44 -16.59
N PHE A 70 -7.54 -9.76 -16.91
CA PHE A 70 -7.96 -11.12 -17.17
C PHE A 70 -8.41 -11.32 -18.61
N ARG A 71 -8.18 -12.52 -19.13
CA ARG A 71 -8.57 -12.93 -20.48
C ARG A 71 -8.96 -14.39 -20.49
N VAL A 72 -10.16 -14.69 -20.97
CA VAL A 72 -10.65 -16.07 -21.12
C VAL A 72 -11.31 -16.25 -22.48
N TYR A 73 -11.22 -17.47 -23.01
CA TYR A 73 -11.92 -17.88 -24.22
C TYR A 73 -12.98 -18.90 -23.86
N LYS A 74 -14.23 -18.64 -24.24
CA LYS A 74 -15.33 -19.57 -24.01
C LYS A 74 -15.94 -20.01 -25.33
N ARG A 75 -16.05 -21.32 -25.51
CA ARG A 75 -16.88 -21.90 -26.56
C ARG A 75 -18.33 -21.98 -26.06
N PHE A 76 -19.27 -21.51 -26.88
CA PHE A 76 -20.69 -21.54 -26.57
C PHE A 76 -21.50 -21.90 -27.81
N TYR A 77 -22.71 -22.38 -27.57
CA TYR A 77 -23.66 -22.79 -28.60
C TYR A 77 -24.91 -21.94 -28.46
N ILE A 78 -25.32 -21.31 -29.54
CA ILE A 78 -26.55 -20.51 -29.59
C ILE A 78 -27.18 -20.66 -30.97
N TYR A 79 -28.51 -20.73 -31.03
CA TYR A 79 -29.22 -20.69 -32.29
C TYR A 79 -29.22 -19.24 -32.84
N ALA A 80 -28.57 -19.05 -33.98
CA ALA A 80 -28.35 -17.76 -34.61
C ALA A 80 -28.60 -17.84 -36.12
N PRO A 81 -29.85 -17.64 -36.59
CA PRO A 81 -30.15 -17.60 -38.02
C PRO A 81 -29.48 -16.41 -38.73
N ASP A 82 -29.50 -16.42 -40.07
CA ASP A 82 -28.84 -15.41 -40.89
C ASP A 82 -29.26 -13.98 -40.51
N LYS A 83 -28.28 -13.06 -40.51
CA LYS A 83 -28.45 -11.64 -40.13
C LYS A 83 -28.78 -11.39 -38.65
N THR A 84 -28.57 -12.36 -37.76
CA THR A 84 -28.64 -12.14 -36.32
C THR A 84 -27.38 -11.47 -35.77
N HIS A 85 -27.58 -10.65 -34.73
CA HIS A 85 -26.52 -10.08 -33.91
C HIS A 85 -26.48 -10.81 -32.57
N ILE A 86 -25.28 -11.22 -32.16
CA ILE A 86 -25.03 -11.78 -30.84
C ILE A 86 -24.58 -10.66 -29.91
N SER A 87 -25.34 -10.45 -28.84
CA SER A 87 -24.98 -9.52 -27.77
C SER A 87 -24.70 -10.27 -26.48
N PHE A 88 -23.79 -9.75 -25.67
CA PHE A 88 -23.39 -10.36 -24.40
C PHE A 88 -23.71 -9.41 -23.25
N ARG A 89 -24.14 -9.96 -22.11
CA ARG A 89 -24.30 -9.21 -20.86
C ARG A 89 -23.80 -10.03 -19.69
N VAL A 90 -23.29 -9.35 -18.69
CA VAL A 90 -23.01 -9.96 -17.38
C VAL A 90 -24.34 -10.27 -16.71
N TYR A 91 -24.53 -11.53 -16.34
CA TYR A 91 -25.68 -11.98 -15.54
C TYR A 91 -25.34 -11.98 -14.05
N ASP A 92 -24.13 -12.41 -13.72
CA ASP A 92 -23.62 -12.47 -12.35
C ASP A 92 -22.09 -12.34 -12.38
N PHE A 93 -21.54 -11.62 -11.42
CA PHE A 93 -20.10 -11.38 -11.28
C PHE A 93 -19.72 -11.47 -9.81
N ASN A 94 -18.72 -12.30 -9.52
CA ASN A 94 -18.08 -12.35 -8.22
C ASN A 94 -16.56 -12.29 -8.38
N CYS A 95 -15.90 -11.59 -7.46
CA CYS A 95 -14.44 -11.65 -7.35
C CYS A 95 -14.04 -11.89 -5.90
N ASP A 96 -13.40 -13.04 -5.68
CA ASP A 96 -12.94 -13.47 -4.38
C ASP A 96 -11.41 -13.56 -4.34
N ILE A 97 -10.88 -13.62 -3.12
CA ILE A 97 -9.46 -13.75 -2.86
C ILE A 97 -9.27 -14.97 -1.97
N SER A 98 -8.35 -15.85 -2.32
CA SER A 98 -7.89 -16.94 -1.45
C SER A 98 -6.37 -16.85 -1.28
N SER A 99 -5.89 -16.95 -0.05
CA SER A 99 -4.45 -17.08 0.20
C SER A 99 -4.07 -18.55 0.28
N SER A 100 -2.89 -18.89 -0.25
CA SER A 100 -2.21 -20.15 0.06
C SER A 100 -0.93 -19.82 0.84
N CYS A 101 -0.99 -19.93 2.17
CA CYS A 101 0.18 -19.83 3.02
C CYS A 101 0.91 -21.18 3.02
N THR A 102 1.96 -21.30 2.21
CA THR A 102 3.00 -22.32 2.43
C THR A 102 4.17 -21.64 3.11
N GLY A 103 4.61 -22.16 4.27
CA GLY A 103 5.47 -21.49 5.25
C GLY A 103 6.66 -20.67 4.72
N ASN A 104 7.05 -19.66 5.51
CA ASN A 104 8.17 -18.72 5.36
C ASN A 104 8.37 -18.08 3.96
N HIS A 105 7.40 -18.17 3.07
CA HIS A 105 7.46 -17.61 1.72
C HIS A 105 6.37 -16.54 1.50
N PRO A 106 6.60 -15.57 0.58
CA PRO A 106 5.69 -14.46 0.34
C PRO A 106 4.26 -14.91 0.10
N LEU A 107 3.29 -14.12 0.56
CA LEU A 107 1.87 -14.39 0.39
C LEU A 107 1.55 -14.56 -1.11
N ALA A 108 1.27 -15.79 -1.51
CA ALA A 108 0.65 -16.06 -2.80
C ALA A 108 -0.86 -15.81 -2.64
N VAL A 109 -1.33 -14.74 -3.26
CA VAL A 109 -2.74 -14.37 -3.27
C VAL A 109 -3.34 -14.85 -4.58
N GLU A 110 -4.34 -15.71 -4.52
CA GLU A 110 -5.08 -16.18 -5.69
C GLU A 110 -6.39 -15.38 -5.79
N VAL A 111 -6.51 -14.57 -6.84
CA VAL A 111 -7.73 -13.83 -7.18
C VAL A 111 -8.60 -14.72 -8.06
N LYS A 112 -9.84 -14.97 -7.61
CA LYS A 112 -10.82 -15.81 -8.31
C LYS A 112 -11.96 -14.94 -8.83
N VAL A 113 -12.02 -14.80 -10.15
CA VAL A 113 -13.11 -14.10 -10.83
C VAL A 113 -14.09 -15.15 -11.37
N ARG A 114 -15.32 -15.13 -10.86
CA ARG A 114 -16.44 -15.90 -11.40
C ARG A 114 -17.34 -14.97 -12.21
N LEU A 115 -17.42 -15.23 -13.51
CA LEU A 115 -18.22 -14.46 -14.44
C LEU A 115 -19.26 -15.34 -15.12
N VAL A 116 -20.54 -15.03 -14.87
CA VAL A 116 -21.66 -15.61 -15.59
C VAL A 116 -22.10 -14.63 -16.67
N THR A 117 -22.07 -15.08 -17.91
CA THR A 117 -22.47 -14.29 -19.07
C THR A 117 -23.72 -14.88 -19.69
N VAL A 118 -24.64 -14.01 -20.08
CA VAL A 118 -25.74 -14.34 -20.98
C VAL A 118 -25.43 -13.83 -22.39
N ALA A 119 -25.54 -14.72 -23.37
CA ALA A 119 -25.49 -14.39 -24.79
C ALA A 119 -26.91 -14.43 -25.37
N TYR A 120 -27.26 -13.37 -26.10
CA TYR A 120 -28.55 -13.24 -26.78
C TYR A 120 -28.35 -13.22 -28.29
N SER A 121 -29.09 -14.08 -28.98
CA SER A 121 -29.21 -14.04 -30.44
C SER A 121 -30.45 -13.24 -30.82
N SER A 122 -30.28 -12.11 -31.50
CA SER A 122 -31.40 -11.22 -31.83
C SER A 122 -31.26 -10.58 -33.20
N ALA A 123 -32.40 -10.29 -33.85
CA ALA A 123 -32.44 -9.48 -35.06
C ALA A 123 -33.71 -8.62 -35.08
N LYS A 124 -33.69 -7.55 -35.89
CA LYS A 124 -34.91 -6.82 -36.24
C LYS A 124 -35.71 -7.64 -37.23
N VAL A 125 -36.99 -7.87 -36.90
CA VAL A 125 -37.93 -8.57 -37.77
C VAL A 125 -39.23 -7.80 -37.84
N ASP A 126 -39.94 -7.99 -38.94
CA ASP A 126 -41.28 -7.45 -39.12
C ASP A 126 -42.30 -8.44 -38.54
N LEU A 127 -43.11 -7.96 -37.60
CA LEU A 127 -44.17 -8.72 -36.95
C LEU A 127 -45.52 -8.13 -37.36
N ILE A 128 -46.38 -8.98 -37.89
CA ILE A 128 -47.76 -8.61 -38.24
C ILE A 128 -48.63 -8.89 -37.03
N ILE A 129 -49.28 -7.84 -36.50
CA ILE A 129 -50.21 -7.95 -35.37
C ILE A 129 -51.57 -7.34 -35.73
N PRO A 130 -52.67 -7.84 -35.17
CA PRO A 130 -53.97 -7.18 -35.27
C PRO A 130 -53.98 -5.93 -34.38
N ALA A 131 -54.20 -4.76 -34.97
CA ALA A 131 -54.38 -3.50 -34.28
C ALA A 131 -55.85 -3.05 -34.35
N ALA A 132 -56.37 -2.61 -33.22
CA ALA A 132 -57.71 -2.05 -33.08
C ALA A 132 -57.72 -0.57 -33.48
N GLU A 133 -58.45 -0.20 -34.52
CA GLU A 133 -58.65 1.19 -34.91
C GLU A 133 -60.09 1.64 -34.62
N SER A 134 -60.24 2.75 -33.90
CA SER A 134 -61.54 3.40 -33.69
C SER A 134 -61.78 4.45 -34.78
N PHE A 135 -62.77 4.22 -35.64
CA PHE A 135 -63.16 5.18 -36.67
C PHE A 135 -64.21 6.16 -36.11
N PRO A 136 -64.01 7.49 -36.24
CA PRO A 136 -65.04 8.46 -35.87
C PRO A 136 -66.24 8.30 -36.81
N GLY A 137 -67.36 7.76 -36.30
CA GLY A 137 -68.64 7.67 -37.04
C GLY A 137 -69.30 6.30 -37.08
N LYS A 138 -68.66 5.21 -36.64
CA LYS A 138 -69.32 3.89 -36.47
C LYS A 138 -69.65 3.66 -35.00
N ARG A 139 -70.93 3.39 -34.71
CA ARG A 139 -71.46 3.32 -33.32
C ARG A 139 -71.09 2.08 -32.52
N ASP A 140 -70.63 0.97 -33.11
CA ASP A 140 -70.26 -0.24 -32.33
C ASP A 140 -69.42 -1.23 -33.17
N GLY A 141 -68.18 -0.88 -33.54
CA GLY A 141 -67.34 -1.82 -34.29
C GLY A 141 -65.86 -1.53 -34.18
N LEU A 142 -65.18 -2.25 -33.29
CA LEU A 142 -63.73 -2.43 -33.36
C LEU A 142 -63.40 -3.20 -34.64
N GLU A 143 -62.78 -2.55 -35.62
CA GLU A 143 -62.19 -3.23 -36.77
C GLU A 143 -60.72 -3.54 -36.46
N PHE A 144 -60.35 -4.82 -36.59
CA PHE A 144 -58.97 -5.26 -36.46
C PHE A 144 -58.29 -5.25 -37.83
N ARG A 145 -57.24 -4.43 -37.98
CA ARG A 145 -56.38 -4.44 -39.16
C ARG A 145 -55.02 -5.03 -38.83
N ASN A 146 -54.47 -5.77 -39.78
CA ASN A 146 -53.09 -6.25 -39.67
C ASN A 146 -52.14 -5.08 -39.89
N VAL A 147 -51.40 -4.70 -38.84
CA VAL A 147 -50.35 -3.69 -38.91
C VAL A 147 -49.00 -4.40 -38.82
N CYS A 148 -48.07 -3.97 -39.68
CA CYS A 148 -46.69 -4.42 -39.63
C CYS A 148 -45.90 -3.51 -38.69
N ILE A 149 -45.30 -4.10 -37.65
CA ILE A 149 -44.42 -3.39 -36.72
C ILE A 149 -43.03 -4.00 -36.76
N ASN A 150 -41.99 -3.16 -36.68
CA ASN A 150 -40.61 -3.62 -36.60
C ASN A 150 -40.24 -3.88 -35.13
N VAL A 151 -39.90 -5.12 -34.81
CA VAL A 151 -39.60 -5.56 -33.45
C VAL A 151 -38.22 -6.21 -33.37
N SER A 152 -37.61 -6.15 -32.18
CA SER A 152 -36.44 -6.98 -31.89
C SER A 152 -36.91 -8.38 -31.49
N LYS A 153 -36.67 -9.39 -32.32
CA LYS A 153 -36.94 -10.78 -31.97
C LYS A 153 -35.71 -11.42 -31.34
N LEU A 154 -35.91 -12.03 -30.17
CA LEU A 154 -34.92 -12.89 -29.54
C LEU A 154 -35.13 -14.32 -30.07
N PHE A 155 -34.10 -14.89 -30.68
CA PHE A 155 -34.14 -16.25 -31.22
C PHE A 155 -33.72 -17.28 -30.20
N ASP A 156 -32.71 -16.96 -29.40
CA ASP A 156 -32.16 -17.88 -28.40
C ASP A 156 -31.39 -17.12 -27.32
N LYS A 157 -31.21 -17.79 -26.19
CA LYS A 157 -30.38 -17.34 -25.07
C LYS A 157 -29.49 -18.48 -24.58
N CYS A 158 -28.21 -18.20 -24.38
CA CYS A 158 -27.27 -19.15 -23.80
C CYS A 158 -26.64 -18.53 -22.55
N LEU A 159 -26.55 -19.31 -21.46
CA LEU A 159 -25.84 -18.92 -20.25
C LEU A 159 -24.57 -19.74 -20.13
N PHE A 160 -23.45 -19.10 -19.81
CA PHE A 160 -22.21 -19.81 -19.52
C PHE A 160 -21.43 -19.14 -18.40
N THR A 161 -20.70 -19.95 -17.64
CA THR A 161 -19.85 -19.50 -16.54
C THR A 161 -18.37 -19.64 -16.91
N ASN A 162 -17.58 -18.66 -16.49
CA ASN A 162 -16.13 -18.66 -16.52
C ASN A 162 -15.63 -18.50 -15.08
N GLU A 163 -14.67 -19.34 -14.72
CA GLU A 163 -13.91 -19.21 -13.47
C GLU A 163 -12.47 -18.94 -13.88
N ILE A 164 -11.95 -17.81 -13.42
CA ILE A 164 -10.62 -17.31 -13.77
C ILE A 164 -9.85 -17.20 -12.46
N SER A 165 -8.72 -17.90 -12.37
CA SER A 165 -7.82 -17.82 -11.21
C SER A 165 -6.55 -17.11 -11.62
N ILE A 166 -6.18 -16.07 -10.89
CA ILE A 166 -5.00 -15.25 -11.15
C ILE A 166 -4.10 -15.34 -9.92
N ALA A 167 -2.89 -15.88 -10.11
CA ALA A 167 -1.90 -15.95 -9.06
C ALA A 167 -1.14 -14.62 -8.98
N CYS A 168 -1.30 -13.93 -7.86
CA CYS A 168 -0.59 -12.70 -7.53
C CYS A 168 0.56 -13.04 -6.60
N LYS A 169 1.77 -12.62 -6.95
CA LYS A 169 2.92 -12.74 -6.07
C LYS A 169 3.13 -11.42 -5.36
N GLU A 170 3.45 -11.52 -4.08
CA GLU A 170 3.95 -10.39 -3.34
C GLU A 170 5.43 -10.17 -3.72
N GLU A 171 5.75 -8.95 -4.15
CA GLU A 171 7.10 -8.51 -4.44
C GLU A 171 7.52 -7.43 -3.47
N ILE A 172 8.66 -7.63 -2.83
CA ILE A 172 9.20 -6.74 -1.82
C ILE A 172 10.15 -5.75 -2.49
N TYR A 173 9.93 -4.46 -2.26
CA TYR A 173 10.88 -3.43 -2.66
C TYR A 173 12.01 -3.40 -1.64
N LYS A 174 13.20 -3.89 -2.02
CA LYS A 174 14.40 -3.69 -1.21
C LYS A 174 14.79 -2.21 -1.20
N ALA A 175 15.21 -1.71 -0.04
CA ALA A 175 15.72 -0.36 0.08
C ALA A 175 17.24 -0.35 0.18
N GLU A 176 17.85 0.61 -0.49
CA GLU A 176 19.22 1.04 -0.23
C GLU A 176 19.17 2.03 0.94
N VAL A 177 19.85 1.70 2.04
CA VAL A 177 19.96 2.57 3.23
C VAL A 177 21.39 3.04 3.37
N TYR A 178 21.54 4.35 3.51
CA TYR A 178 22.81 4.98 3.79
C TYR A 178 22.66 5.96 4.94
N GLN A 179 23.65 6.04 5.81
CA GLN A 179 23.63 6.96 6.93
C GLN A 179 24.88 7.83 6.92
N TYR A 180 24.68 9.14 6.80
CA TYR A 180 25.70 10.13 7.07
C TYR A 180 25.80 10.33 8.59
N ASN A 181 27.00 10.31 9.14
CA ASN A 181 27.25 10.52 10.56
C ASN A 181 28.31 11.61 10.74
N ALA A 182 28.08 12.55 11.65
CA ALA A 182 29.02 13.61 12.02
C ALA A 182 28.93 13.89 13.53
N LEU A 183 29.94 14.58 14.06
CA LEU A 183 29.92 15.11 15.43
C LEU A 183 29.82 16.62 15.39
N SER A 184 28.94 17.18 16.21
CA SER A 184 28.87 18.62 16.36
C SER A 184 30.12 19.18 17.03
N ASP A 185 30.60 20.33 16.56
CA ASP A 185 31.67 21.09 17.21
C ASP A 185 31.16 22.02 18.33
N GLY A 186 29.85 22.15 18.50
CA GLY A 186 29.23 23.05 19.46
C GLY A 186 29.17 24.52 19.02
N ILE A 187 29.52 24.82 17.76
CA ILE A 187 29.69 26.19 17.26
C ILE A 187 28.94 26.40 15.94
N ARG A 188 29.01 25.45 15.00
CA ARG A 188 28.43 25.58 13.66
C ARG A 188 27.03 24.97 13.57
N ASN A 189 26.21 25.56 12.70
CA ASN A 189 24.92 25.04 12.28
C ASN A 189 24.95 24.43 10.86
N LYS A 190 26.11 24.35 10.22
CA LYS A 190 26.29 23.79 8.87
C LYS A 190 27.32 22.67 8.88
N TYR A 191 26.95 21.56 8.28
CA TYR A 191 27.73 20.32 8.16
C TYR A 191 27.84 19.92 6.69
N THR A 192 29.01 19.46 6.27
CA THR A 192 29.31 19.10 4.87
C THR A 192 29.86 17.68 4.76
N ASP A 193 30.17 17.25 3.55
CA ASP A 193 30.83 15.96 3.27
C ASP A 193 32.15 15.79 4.05
N ASP A 194 32.87 16.89 4.30
CA ASP A 194 34.14 16.87 5.05
C ASP A 194 33.95 16.57 6.55
N ASP A 195 32.74 16.79 7.08
CA ASP A 195 32.41 16.49 8.48
C ASP A 195 31.98 15.01 8.67
N GLU A 196 31.91 14.21 7.60
CA GLU A 196 31.50 12.81 7.66
C GLU A 196 32.51 11.94 8.43
N LEU A 197 32.01 11.16 9.39
CA LEU A 197 32.74 10.08 10.03
C LEU A 197 32.86 8.90 9.06
N THR A 198 33.97 8.90 8.31
CA THR A 198 34.15 7.95 7.20
C THR A 198 34.29 6.47 7.57
N GLU A 199 34.34 6.15 8.87
CA GLU A 199 34.29 4.78 9.39
C GLU A 199 32.89 4.14 9.26
N TYR A 200 31.83 4.95 9.12
CA TYR A 200 30.45 4.48 9.00
C TYR A 200 29.87 4.60 7.58
N GLY A 201 30.54 5.36 6.70
CA GLY A 201 30.07 5.73 5.37
C GLY A 201 31.14 6.52 4.63
N SER A 202 30.97 6.78 3.33
CA SER A 202 31.89 7.68 2.62
C SER A 202 31.23 8.27 1.38
N MET A 203 29.93 8.52 1.43
CA MET A 203 29.16 9.03 0.28
C MET A 203 28.80 10.51 0.43
N GLY A 204 29.23 11.17 1.51
CA GLY A 204 28.83 12.52 1.84
C GLY A 204 27.33 12.62 2.13
N ILE A 205 26.74 13.77 1.82
CA ILE A 205 25.31 14.06 1.90
C ILE A 205 24.73 13.97 0.47
N PRO A 206 23.96 12.91 0.14
CA PRO A 206 23.36 12.74 -1.18
C PRO A 206 22.41 13.88 -1.57
N ASP A 207 22.16 14.03 -2.87
CA ASP A 207 21.11 14.92 -3.34
C ASP A 207 19.74 14.40 -2.85
N PRO A 208 18.93 15.21 -2.14
CA PRO A 208 17.57 14.86 -1.75
C PRO A 208 16.69 14.28 -2.87
N LYS A 209 16.94 14.66 -4.13
CA LYS A 209 16.19 14.17 -5.30
C LYS A 209 16.65 12.78 -5.78
N SER A 210 17.78 12.29 -5.27
CA SER A 210 18.35 10.99 -5.64
C SER A 210 17.94 9.84 -4.71
N VAL A 211 17.19 10.16 -3.65
CA VAL A 211 16.72 9.22 -2.62
C VAL A 211 15.19 9.28 -2.52
N SER A 212 14.57 8.30 -1.86
CA SER A 212 13.12 8.34 -1.63
C SER A 212 12.76 9.32 -0.51
N TYR A 213 13.40 9.18 0.65
CA TYR A 213 13.29 10.11 1.76
C TYR A 213 14.54 10.08 2.64
N TYR A 214 14.58 10.98 3.61
CA TYR A 214 15.60 11.00 4.63
C TYR A 214 15.06 11.56 5.96
N ALA A 215 15.70 11.16 7.06
CA ALA A 215 15.40 11.64 8.41
C ALA A 215 16.68 12.11 9.10
N VAL A 216 16.62 13.28 9.73
CA VAL A 216 17.75 13.88 10.46
C VAL A 216 17.56 13.63 11.95
N TYR A 217 18.60 13.13 12.61
CA TYR A 217 18.65 12.88 14.03
C TYR A 217 19.77 13.70 14.65
N ILE A 218 19.48 14.42 15.72
CA ILE A 218 20.46 15.15 16.50
C ILE A 218 20.37 14.65 17.93
N ASN A 219 21.45 14.05 18.43
CA ASN A 219 21.53 13.47 19.77
C ASN A 219 20.39 12.46 20.06
N GLY A 220 20.02 11.66 19.06
CA GLY A 220 18.92 10.68 19.17
C GLY A 220 17.50 11.27 19.03
N LEU A 221 17.34 12.59 18.90
CA LEU A 221 16.05 13.20 18.60
C LEU A 221 15.88 13.41 17.09
N ILE A 222 14.82 12.84 16.54
CA ILE A 222 14.40 13.13 15.16
C ILE A 222 14.05 14.61 15.02
N GLN A 223 14.49 15.23 13.94
CA GLN A 223 14.27 16.64 13.64
C GLN A 223 13.20 16.80 12.57
N PRO A 224 12.15 17.63 12.81
CA PRO A 224 11.21 18.00 11.77
C PRO A 224 11.88 18.77 10.62
N GLY A 225 11.37 18.61 9.40
CA GLY A 225 11.93 19.26 8.20
C GLY A 225 11.94 20.79 8.22
N THR A 226 11.19 21.42 9.13
CA THR A 226 11.24 22.88 9.37
C THR A 226 12.54 23.31 10.05
N ASN A 227 13.21 22.41 10.80
CA ASN A 227 14.43 22.71 11.56
C ASN A 227 15.69 22.71 10.71
N TYR A 228 15.65 22.27 9.46
CA TYR A 228 16.85 22.18 8.63
C TYR A 228 16.56 22.40 7.14
N HIS A 229 17.64 22.49 6.37
CA HIS A 229 17.65 22.38 4.92
C HIS A 229 18.78 21.43 4.52
N ILE A 230 18.50 20.51 3.61
CA ILE A 230 19.50 19.63 3.01
C ILE A 230 19.55 19.91 1.52
N GLU A 231 20.76 20.02 1.02
CA GLU A 231 21.12 19.97 -0.39
C GLU A 231 22.30 19.01 -0.56
N LYS A 232 22.62 18.65 -1.80
CA LYS A 232 23.77 17.77 -2.06
C LYS A 232 25.03 18.37 -1.42
N GLY A 233 25.68 17.60 -0.56
CA GLY A 233 26.92 17.97 0.12
C GLY A 233 26.78 18.84 1.36
N SER A 234 25.55 19.18 1.80
CA SER A 234 25.34 20.15 2.87
C SER A 234 24.04 19.95 3.65
N LEU A 235 24.17 19.90 4.99
CA LEU A 235 23.09 20.06 5.96
C LEU A 235 23.23 21.43 6.64
N ALA A 236 22.18 22.25 6.61
CA ALA A 236 22.11 23.51 7.33
C ALA A 236 20.94 23.48 8.33
N LEU A 237 21.23 23.67 9.62
CA LEU A 237 20.23 23.80 10.67
C LEU A 237 19.70 25.24 10.69
N LYS A 238 18.37 25.36 10.80
CA LYS A 238 17.63 26.62 10.84
C LYS A 238 17.30 27.07 12.26
N THR A 239 17.62 26.24 13.25
CA THR A 239 17.44 26.54 14.67
C THR A 239 18.41 27.63 15.12
N GLU A 240 18.01 28.42 16.11
CA GLU A 240 18.91 29.39 16.75
C GLU A 240 20.02 28.68 17.53
N ASP A 241 19.64 27.62 18.24
CA ASP A 241 20.57 26.78 18.99
C ASP A 241 21.35 25.87 18.05
N VAL A 242 22.65 25.72 18.35
CA VAL A 242 23.54 24.73 17.73
C VAL A 242 23.59 23.47 18.59
N PRO A 243 23.75 22.28 17.99
CA PRO A 243 23.92 21.06 18.78
C PRO A 243 25.14 21.18 19.69
N ILE A 244 25.06 20.59 20.89
CA ILE A 244 26.16 20.65 21.85
C ILE A 244 27.40 19.93 21.30
N LYS A 245 28.60 20.36 21.70
CA LYS A 245 29.84 19.73 21.27
C LYS A 245 29.83 18.22 21.51
N ASN A 246 30.26 17.47 20.50
CA ASN A 246 30.25 16.01 20.41
C ASN A 246 28.85 15.37 20.36
N ALA A 247 27.76 16.14 20.21
CA ALA A 247 26.46 15.56 19.91
C ALA A 247 26.52 14.83 18.56
N PRO A 248 26.01 13.58 18.47
CA PRO A 248 25.95 12.87 17.21
C PRO A 248 24.88 13.50 16.31
N ILE A 249 25.23 13.69 15.06
CA ILE A 249 24.34 14.12 13.98
C ILE A 249 24.30 12.99 12.98
N ALA A 250 23.12 12.43 12.75
CA ALA A 250 22.92 11.36 11.80
C ALA A 250 21.85 11.75 10.78
N ILE A 251 22.07 11.44 9.51
CA ILE A 251 21.05 11.56 8.46
C ILE A 251 20.87 10.18 7.84
N SER A 252 19.69 9.59 8.03
CA SER A 252 19.34 8.31 7.43
C SER A 252 18.67 8.56 6.09
N PHE A 253 19.31 8.16 5.00
CA PHE A 253 18.78 8.20 3.64
C PHE A 253 18.24 6.82 3.26
N VAL A 254 16.99 6.78 2.80
CA VAL A 254 16.34 5.54 2.36
C VAL A 254 15.90 5.70 0.92
N THR A 255 16.32 4.76 0.08
CA THR A 255 16.04 4.79 -1.36
C THR A 255 15.38 3.50 -1.79
N PHE A 256 14.17 3.61 -2.30
CA PHE A 256 13.46 2.53 -2.98
C PHE A 256 13.55 2.73 -4.48
N ARG A 257 13.79 1.64 -5.22
CA ARG A 257 13.78 1.65 -6.68
C ARG A 257 12.75 0.64 -7.19
N ASN A 258 12.06 0.99 -8.26
CA ASN A 258 11.27 0.01 -9.01
C ASN A 258 12.18 -0.87 -9.89
N LYS A 259 11.59 -1.83 -10.61
CA LYS A 259 12.30 -2.73 -11.53
C LYS A 259 13.09 -2.03 -12.64
N ASP A 260 12.66 -0.83 -13.02
CA ASP A 260 13.32 -0.01 -14.05
C ASP A 260 14.46 0.84 -13.46
N GLY A 261 14.75 0.72 -12.17
CA GLY A 261 15.77 1.49 -11.45
C GLY A 261 15.35 2.90 -11.05
N VAL A 262 14.09 3.27 -11.29
CA VAL A 262 13.53 4.59 -10.97
C VAL A 262 13.27 4.68 -9.47
N VAL A 263 13.75 5.78 -8.86
CA VAL A 263 13.52 6.06 -7.44
C VAL A 263 12.04 6.31 -7.18
N LEU A 264 11.49 5.62 -6.18
CA LEU A 264 10.12 5.84 -5.75
C LEU A 264 10.04 7.13 -4.93
N PRO A 265 9.17 8.09 -5.28
CA PRO A 265 8.99 9.30 -4.51
C PRO A 265 8.40 8.99 -3.13
N ALA A 266 8.83 9.72 -2.12
CA ALA A 266 8.22 9.69 -0.80
C ALA A 266 8.05 11.10 -0.21
N GLU A 267 7.03 11.24 0.61
CA GLU A 267 6.70 12.45 1.36
C GLU A 267 6.81 12.14 2.85
N VAL A 268 7.47 13.01 3.61
CA VAL A 268 7.60 12.89 5.06
C VAL A 268 6.92 14.07 5.73
N CYS A 269 6.00 13.80 6.64
CA CYS A 269 5.30 14.78 7.45
C CYS A 269 5.50 14.47 8.93
N TYR A 270 5.53 15.52 9.75
CA TYR A 270 5.68 15.39 11.19
C TYR A 270 4.52 16.09 11.89
N TYR A 271 3.97 15.43 12.90
CA TYR A 271 3.17 16.08 13.94
C TYR A 271 4.01 16.19 15.20
N ASN A 272 4.02 17.37 15.81
CA ASN A 272 4.84 17.67 16.97
C ASN A 272 3.95 18.07 18.14
N ALA A 273 4.21 17.54 19.32
CA ALA A 273 3.58 17.98 20.57
C ALA A 273 4.61 18.02 21.70
N ILE A 274 4.31 18.82 22.71
CA ILE A 274 5.06 18.86 23.96
C ILE A 274 4.14 18.36 25.06
N SER A 275 4.59 17.36 25.81
CA SER A 275 3.81 16.84 26.91
C SER A 275 3.63 17.89 28.00
N ASN A 276 2.42 17.98 28.54
CA ASN A 276 2.10 18.78 29.72
C ASN A 276 2.21 17.96 31.03
N GLY A 277 2.67 16.71 30.97
CA GLY A 277 2.79 15.83 32.14
C GLY A 277 1.47 15.29 32.68
N MET A 278 0.32 15.61 32.06
CA MET A 278 -1.00 15.33 32.62
C MET A 278 -1.90 14.45 31.74
N LYS A 279 -1.66 14.38 30.44
CA LYS A 279 -2.58 13.70 29.50
C LYS A 279 -1.90 12.66 28.61
N ARG A 280 -2.74 11.79 28.03
CA ARG A 280 -2.36 10.72 27.08
C ARG A 280 -2.92 10.93 25.69
N GLU A 281 -3.83 11.88 25.55
CA GLU A 281 -4.55 12.17 24.32
C GLU A 281 -4.02 13.48 23.76
N TYR A 282 -3.60 13.43 22.51
CA TYR A 282 -3.04 14.57 21.79
C TYR A 282 -3.84 14.75 20.50
N THR A 283 -4.19 16.01 20.24
CA THR A 283 -5.01 16.42 19.09
C THR A 283 -4.24 17.39 18.23
N ASN A 284 -4.82 17.79 17.09
CA ASN A 284 -4.23 18.82 16.24
C ASN A 284 -4.01 20.16 16.98
N ASP A 285 -4.80 20.45 18.02
CA ASP A 285 -4.68 21.70 18.79
C ASP A 285 -3.42 21.73 19.68
N ASP A 286 -2.82 20.57 19.94
CA ASP A 286 -1.60 20.45 20.73
C ASP A 286 -0.33 20.70 19.92
N GLU A 287 -0.46 20.89 18.60
CA GLU A 287 0.67 21.19 17.73
C GLU A 287 1.11 22.65 17.89
N PRO A 288 2.38 22.90 18.27
CA PRO A 288 2.90 24.25 18.37
C PRO A 288 2.80 25.00 17.05
N GLU A 289 2.47 26.28 17.08
CA GLU A 289 2.19 27.07 15.87
C GLU A 289 3.38 27.12 14.89
N ALA A 290 4.62 27.13 15.39
CA ALA A 290 5.84 27.07 14.58
C ALA A 290 6.00 25.76 13.79
N TYR A 291 5.34 24.68 14.22
CA TYR A 291 5.39 23.36 13.60
C TYR A 291 4.07 22.96 12.95
N ARG A 292 3.03 23.81 13.05
CA ARG A 292 1.69 23.50 12.55
C ARG A 292 1.74 23.19 11.06
N SER A 293 1.35 21.97 10.73
CA SER A 293 1.41 21.45 9.36
C SER A 293 0.07 20.82 8.96
N ASN A 294 0.04 19.51 8.77
CA ASN A 294 -1.13 18.72 8.39
C ASN A 294 -1.90 18.16 9.61
N GLY A 295 -1.41 18.43 10.82
CA GLY A 295 -1.88 17.77 12.04
C GLY A 295 -1.60 16.26 12.02
N ILE A 296 -2.37 15.50 12.80
CA ILE A 296 -2.30 14.05 12.87
C ILE A 296 -3.00 13.45 11.64
N ILE A 297 -2.21 12.91 10.73
CA ILE A 297 -2.68 12.30 9.48
C ILE A 297 -3.36 10.96 9.77
N ASP A 298 -4.34 10.62 8.95
CA ASP A 298 -4.97 9.31 8.97
C ASP A 298 -3.94 8.22 8.61
N PRO A 299 -3.66 7.24 9.49
CA PRO A 299 -2.68 6.19 9.22
C PRO A 299 -3.02 5.32 8.00
N GLU A 300 -4.28 5.29 7.56
CA GLU A 300 -4.68 4.57 6.34
C GLU A 300 -4.14 5.23 5.06
N HIS A 301 -3.82 6.52 5.10
CA HIS A 301 -3.41 7.31 3.94
C HIS A 301 -1.89 7.52 3.84
N VAL A 302 -1.11 6.74 4.57
CA VAL A 302 0.36 6.82 4.61
C VAL A 302 0.97 5.42 4.61
N SER A 303 2.26 5.32 4.32
CA SER A 303 2.96 4.04 4.27
C SER A 303 3.45 3.59 5.64
N ILE A 304 4.07 4.50 6.41
CA ILE A 304 4.72 4.23 7.69
C ILE A 304 4.31 5.30 8.70
N VAL A 305 4.06 4.86 9.95
CA VAL A 305 3.80 5.75 11.09
C VAL A 305 4.73 5.37 12.24
N ASN A 306 5.61 6.28 12.62
CA ASN A 306 6.51 6.12 13.76
C ASN A 306 6.15 7.13 14.85
N LEU A 307 6.11 6.68 16.11
CA LEU A 307 5.98 7.56 17.26
C LEU A 307 7.29 7.59 18.03
N TYR A 308 7.81 8.79 18.28
CA TYR A 308 8.97 9.02 19.12
C TYR A 308 8.54 9.81 20.35
N ILE A 309 8.92 9.33 21.54
CA ILE A 309 8.74 10.07 22.79
C ILE A 309 10.13 10.25 23.39
N ASN A 310 10.56 11.49 23.59
CA ASN A 310 11.91 11.83 24.00
C ASN A 310 13.00 11.17 23.11
N GLY A 311 12.76 11.11 21.80
CA GLY A 311 13.65 10.43 20.83
C GLY A 311 13.55 8.90 20.79
N VAL A 312 12.95 8.25 21.79
CA VAL A 312 12.81 6.79 21.80
C VAL A 312 11.64 6.38 20.91
N LEU A 313 11.93 5.55 19.89
CA LEU A 313 10.92 4.91 19.06
C LEU A 313 9.98 4.04 19.91
N GLN A 314 8.68 4.34 19.86
CA GLN A 314 7.68 3.66 20.67
C GLN A 314 7.16 2.40 19.97
N PRO A 315 7.00 1.28 20.68
CA PRO A 315 6.31 0.10 20.17
C PRO A 315 4.87 0.40 19.75
N ALA A 316 4.42 -0.17 18.63
CA ALA A 316 3.08 0.09 18.08
C ALA A 316 1.91 -0.30 19.01
N VAL A 317 2.14 -1.19 19.99
CA VAL A 317 1.12 -1.54 20.99
C VAL A 317 0.91 -0.45 22.04
N ASN A 318 1.85 0.48 22.17
CA ASN A 318 1.83 1.54 23.19
C ASN A 318 0.98 2.74 22.78
N TYR A 319 0.44 2.79 21.56
CA TYR A 319 -0.34 3.92 21.09
C TYR A 319 -1.35 3.54 20.01
N THR A 320 -2.35 4.39 19.82
CA THR A 320 -3.25 4.34 18.67
C THR A 320 -3.28 5.69 18.00
N VAL A 321 -3.22 5.70 16.67
CA VAL A 321 -3.33 6.92 15.84
C VAL A 321 -4.61 6.82 15.03
N GLN A 322 -5.36 7.90 14.98
CA GLN A 322 -6.48 8.13 14.09
C GLN A 322 -6.34 9.55 13.55
N LYS A 323 -7.06 9.86 12.47
CA LYS A 323 -7.09 11.23 11.94
C LYS A 323 -7.42 12.23 13.06
N GLY A 324 -6.50 13.15 13.33
CA GLY A 324 -6.64 14.19 14.34
C GLY A 324 -6.44 13.76 15.80
N LEU A 325 -6.09 12.49 16.07
CA LEU A 325 -6.00 11.97 17.44
C LEU A 325 -4.87 10.94 17.62
N LEU A 326 -4.01 11.20 18.60
CA LEU A 326 -3.04 10.25 19.14
C LEU A 326 -3.44 9.90 20.58
N VAL A 327 -3.53 8.61 20.90
CA VAL A 327 -3.79 8.12 22.26
C VAL A 327 -2.67 7.20 22.71
N LEU A 328 -1.99 7.55 23.81
CA LEU A 328 -1.01 6.70 24.47
C LEU A 328 -1.73 5.64 25.32
N ARG A 329 -1.38 4.37 25.11
CA ARG A 329 -1.97 3.19 25.77
C ARG A 329 -1.16 2.68 26.96
N THR A 330 0.00 3.27 27.21
CA THR A 330 0.81 2.94 28.38
C THR A 330 0.17 3.44 29.67
N SER A 331 0.72 3.07 30.82
CA SER A 331 0.29 3.55 32.14
C SER A 331 1.10 4.72 32.67
N ASP A 332 2.20 5.08 32.02
CA ASP A 332 3.07 6.22 32.34
C ASP A 332 2.73 7.42 31.44
N ILE A 333 2.68 8.62 32.00
CA ILE A 333 2.45 9.84 31.24
C ILE A 333 3.82 10.44 30.91
N PRO A 334 4.10 10.83 29.66
CA PRO A 334 5.35 11.50 29.35
C PRO A 334 5.50 12.76 30.24
N PRO A 335 6.64 12.94 30.94
CA PRO A 335 6.85 14.11 31.80
C PRO A 335 6.61 15.45 31.08
N GLU A 336 6.30 16.49 31.84
CA GLU A 336 6.15 17.84 31.30
C GLU A 336 7.42 18.27 30.53
N GLY A 337 7.23 18.88 29.36
CA GLY A 337 8.31 19.34 28.49
C GLY A 337 8.88 18.26 27.56
N VAL A 338 8.50 16.99 27.71
CA VAL A 338 8.98 15.92 26.81
C VAL A 338 8.37 16.07 25.42
N SER A 339 9.25 16.00 24.40
CA SER A 339 8.86 16.00 23.00
C SER A 339 8.16 14.69 22.59
N ILE A 340 7.08 14.84 21.82
CA ILE A 340 6.30 13.77 21.23
C ILE A 340 6.21 14.06 19.74
N ILE A 341 6.74 13.17 18.92
CA ILE A 341 6.80 13.34 17.46
C ILE A 341 6.18 12.13 16.79
N LEU A 342 5.15 12.37 15.97
CA LEU A 342 4.67 11.40 15.00
C LEU A 342 5.29 11.70 13.64
N GLU A 343 5.97 10.72 13.08
CA GLU A 343 6.51 10.75 11.72
C GLU A 343 5.60 9.92 10.81
N PHE A 344 5.12 10.55 9.74
CA PHE A 344 4.32 9.95 8.70
C PHE A 344 5.11 9.93 7.40
N ILE A 345 5.33 8.75 6.83
CA ILE A 345 6.04 8.59 5.55
C ILE A 345 5.07 8.00 4.55
N THR A 346 4.90 8.66 3.41
CA THR A 346 4.06 8.20 2.29
C THR A 346 4.93 7.93 1.08
N ILE A 347 5.07 6.66 0.71
CA ILE A 347 5.85 6.20 -0.43
C ILE A 347 4.88 5.88 -1.56
N LYS A 348 5.15 6.41 -2.75
CA LYS A 348 4.27 6.29 -3.90
C LYS A 348 4.97 5.60 -5.07
N GLU A 349 4.22 4.83 -5.83
CA GLU A 349 4.65 4.38 -7.15
C GLU A 349 4.57 5.52 -8.19
N PRO A 350 5.20 5.39 -9.36
CA PRO A 350 5.03 6.34 -10.46
C PRO A 350 3.56 6.55 -10.90
N SER A 351 2.69 5.56 -10.65
CA SER A 351 1.23 5.65 -10.86
C SER A 351 0.51 6.52 -9.80
N ASN A 352 1.25 7.11 -8.86
CA ASN A 352 0.76 7.86 -7.70
C ASN A 352 -0.03 7.01 -6.68
N ARG A 353 0.08 5.68 -6.78
CA ARG A 353 -0.48 4.72 -5.82
C ARG A 353 0.41 4.66 -4.57
N ILE A 354 -0.20 4.69 -3.39
CA ILE A 354 0.52 4.56 -2.11
C ILE A 354 0.89 3.09 -1.90
N LEU A 355 2.14 2.84 -1.52
CA LEU A 355 2.61 1.53 -1.08
C LEU A 355 2.48 1.44 0.43
N LEU A 356 1.61 0.56 0.93
CA LEU A 356 1.46 0.33 2.36
C LEU A 356 2.67 -0.46 2.88
N ALA A 357 3.17 -0.10 4.07
CA ALA A 357 4.26 -0.84 4.71
C ALA A 357 3.72 -1.71 5.85
N ARG A 358 4.28 -2.91 5.98
CA ARG A 358 4.21 -3.71 7.21
C ARG A 358 5.43 -3.39 8.05
N THR A 359 5.22 -3.07 9.32
CA THR A 359 6.28 -2.77 10.26
C THR A 359 6.24 -3.73 11.44
N TYR A 360 7.42 -4.22 11.81
CA TYR A 360 7.64 -4.97 13.04
C TYR A 360 8.75 -4.29 13.83
N THR A 361 8.71 -4.36 15.16
CA THR A 361 9.79 -3.84 15.99
C THR A 361 10.13 -4.86 17.06
N TYR A 362 11.27 -5.50 16.89
CA TYR A 362 11.89 -6.30 17.91
C TYR A 362 12.42 -5.36 19.01
N ASN A 363 11.99 -5.57 20.24
CA ASN A 363 12.39 -4.75 21.39
C ASN A 363 13.08 -5.62 22.42
N ALA A 364 14.25 -5.20 22.89
CA ALA A 364 15.03 -5.87 23.92
C ALA A 364 15.64 -4.85 24.88
N LEU A 365 16.24 -5.36 25.95
CA LEU A 365 17.06 -4.56 26.87
C LEU A 365 18.52 -4.89 26.64
N ALA A 366 19.36 -3.86 26.57
CA ALA A 366 20.79 -4.02 26.42
C ALA A 366 21.37 -4.82 27.60
N HIS A 367 22.25 -5.75 27.27
CA HIS A 367 22.95 -6.60 28.22
C HIS A 367 24.43 -6.73 27.84
N GLU A 368 25.22 -7.43 28.66
CA GLU A 368 26.68 -7.54 28.52
C GLU A 368 27.16 -8.24 27.24
N ARG A 369 26.24 -8.87 26.50
CA ARG A 369 26.53 -9.53 25.22
C ARG A 369 26.15 -8.62 24.06
N ASN A 370 26.93 -8.69 22.98
CA ASN A 370 26.64 -8.03 21.70
C ASN A 370 25.74 -8.85 20.78
N ILE A 371 25.21 -9.98 21.24
CA ILE A 371 24.36 -10.86 20.45
C ILE A 371 22.99 -10.93 21.14
N TYR A 372 21.96 -10.60 20.38
CA TYR A 372 20.56 -10.66 20.77
C TYR A 372 19.87 -11.74 19.93
N THR A 373 18.95 -12.45 20.56
CA THR A 373 18.20 -13.55 19.98
C THR A 373 16.71 -13.39 20.23
N ASN A 374 15.88 -14.22 19.61
CA ASN A 374 14.43 -14.23 19.86
C ASN A 374 14.02 -14.44 21.33
N MET A 375 14.94 -14.91 22.18
CA MET A 375 14.73 -15.07 23.62
C MET A 375 14.85 -13.75 24.39
N ASP A 376 15.61 -12.78 23.87
CA ASP A 376 15.85 -11.49 24.53
C ASP A 376 14.72 -10.48 24.23
N GLU A 377 13.77 -10.87 23.37
CA GLU A 377 12.61 -10.07 23.00
C GLU A 377 11.66 -9.84 24.19
N LEU A 378 11.30 -8.58 24.40
CA LEU A 378 10.26 -8.15 25.32
C LEU A 378 8.88 -8.53 24.77
N LYS A 379 8.40 -9.72 25.16
CA LYS A 379 7.15 -10.31 24.67
C LYS A 379 5.88 -9.49 24.88
N MET A 380 5.93 -8.47 25.74
CA MET A 380 4.84 -7.51 25.92
C MET A 380 4.63 -6.58 24.71
N TYR A 381 5.63 -6.43 23.84
CA TYR A 381 5.58 -5.56 22.66
C TYR A 381 5.41 -6.31 21.33
N GLY A 382 5.76 -7.59 21.30
CA GLY A 382 5.73 -8.44 20.11
C GLY A 382 6.34 -9.81 20.39
N SER A 383 6.09 -10.78 19.52
CA SER A 383 6.60 -12.14 19.70
C SER A 383 7.06 -12.81 18.40
N GLU A 384 7.29 -12.04 17.34
CA GLU A 384 7.71 -12.54 16.03
C GLU A 384 9.23 -12.80 15.97
N GLY A 385 10.00 -12.29 16.94
CA GLY A 385 11.45 -12.39 16.94
C GLY A 385 12.11 -11.48 15.90
N ILE A 386 13.36 -11.76 15.58
CA ILE A 386 14.14 -11.02 14.60
C ILE A 386 13.86 -11.62 13.21
N PRO A 387 13.24 -10.88 12.29
CA PRO A 387 12.87 -11.42 10.98
C PRO A 387 14.09 -11.66 10.10
N ASP A 388 13.95 -12.54 9.11
CA ASP A 388 14.96 -12.72 8.05
C ASP A 388 15.10 -11.42 7.24
N PRO A 389 16.31 -10.81 7.16
CA PRO A 389 16.57 -9.63 6.34
C PRO A 389 16.14 -9.77 4.87
N GLU A 390 16.12 -10.98 4.33
CA GLU A 390 15.68 -11.24 2.96
C GLU A 390 14.16 -11.05 2.78
N THR A 391 13.40 -11.12 3.86
CA THR A 391 11.92 -10.98 3.86
C THR A 391 11.42 -9.57 4.18
N VAL A 392 12.32 -8.62 4.42
CA VAL A 392 11.97 -7.22 4.73
C VAL A 392 12.62 -6.26 3.74
N SER A 393 12.11 -5.04 3.63
CA SER A 393 12.70 -4.02 2.74
C SER A 393 14.01 -3.48 3.28
N PHE A 394 14.05 -3.17 4.57
CA PHE A 394 15.23 -2.74 5.32
C PHE A 394 14.94 -2.80 6.83
N SER A 395 15.97 -2.58 7.65
CA SER A 395 15.82 -2.45 9.10
C SER A 395 16.61 -1.26 9.63
N ASN A 396 16.11 -0.67 10.71
CA ASN A 396 16.76 0.39 11.48
C ASN A 396 16.98 -0.10 12.91
N LEU A 397 18.23 -0.05 13.38
CA LEU A 397 18.55 -0.34 14.78
C LEU A 397 18.64 0.96 15.57
N PHE A 398 17.96 1.02 16.70
CA PHE A 398 18.06 2.09 17.68
C PHE A 398 18.58 1.52 18.98
N ILE A 399 19.60 2.17 19.55
CA ILE A 399 20.09 1.88 20.90
C ILE A 399 20.01 3.17 21.69
N ASN A 400 19.20 3.16 22.76
CA ASN A 400 18.98 4.33 23.61
C ASN A 400 18.60 5.61 22.82
N ALA A 401 17.58 5.50 21.95
CA ALA A 401 17.11 6.54 21.01
C ALA A 401 18.07 6.89 19.85
N VAL A 402 19.32 6.45 19.88
CA VAL A 402 20.28 6.76 18.81
C VAL A 402 20.20 5.70 17.70
N ILE A 403 19.86 6.14 16.50
CA ILE A 403 19.91 5.31 15.29
C ILE A 403 21.35 4.88 15.00
N GLN A 404 21.56 3.58 14.82
CA GLN A 404 22.88 2.99 14.63
C GLN A 404 23.25 2.88 13.15
N PRO A 405 24.52 3.13 12.78
CA PRO A 405 25.02 2.86 11.44
C PRO A 405 24.90 1.40 11.04
N PRO A 406 24.51 1.10 9.78
CA PRO A 406 24.45 -0.29 9.28
C PRO A 406 25.77 -1.06 9.44
N ALA A 407 26.92 -0.38 9.42
CA ALA A 407 28.22 -1.00 9.67
C ALA A 407 28.36 -1.57 11.10
N ASN A 408 27.63 -1.01 12.07
CA ASN A 408 27.77 -1.35 13.49
C ASN A 408 26.96 -2.59 13.91
N TYR A 409 26.20 -3.20 13.00
CA TYR A 409 25.42 -4.38 13.33
C TYR A 409 25.19 -5.29 12.13
N SER A 410 24.77 -6.51 12.42
CA SER A 410 24.39 -7.50 11.43
C SER A 410 23.13 -8.20 11.90
N VAL A 411 22.21 -8.40 10.97
CA VAL A 411 20.92 -9.05 11.22
C VAL A 411 20.90 -10.34 10.42
N GLN A 412 20.43 -11.40 11.06
CA GLN A 412 20.07 -12.67 10.45
C GLN A 412 18.75 -13.12 11.09
N GLU A 413 18.05 -14.07 10.46
CA GLU A 413 16.85 -14.63 11.07
C GLU A 413 17.15 -15.11 12.50
N GLY A 414 16.42 -14.56 13.47
CA GLY A 414 16.56 -14.88 14.88
C GLY A 414 17.78 -14.29 15.61
N VAL A 415 18.66 -13.53 14.94
CA VAL A 415 19.92 -13.03 15.51
C VAL A 415 20.20 -11.58 15.10
N LEU A 416 20.49 -10.74 16.09
CA LEU A 416 21.06 -9.41 15.91
C LEU A 416 22.44 -9.39 16.59
N ALA A 417 23.49 -9.15 15.83
CA ALA A 417 24.85 -9.02 16.33
C ALA A 417 25.32 -7.57 16.22
N LEU A 418 25.88 -7.02 17.29
CA LEU A 418 26.50 -5.70 17.31
C LEU A 418 27.99 -5.85 17.05
N ASN A 419 28.47 -5.16 16.02
CA ASN A 419 29.84 -5.20 15.51
C ASN A 419 30.71 -4.09 16.11
N THR A 420 30.47 -3.76 17.38
CA THR A 420 31.20 -2.73 18.12
C THR A 420 31.84 -3.31 19.38
N SER A 421 32.97 -2.73 19.80
CA SER A 421 33.59 -3.03 21.09
C SER A 421 32.93 -2.30 22.27
N ASP A 422 32.07 -1.32 21.99
CA ASP A 422 31.49 -0.47 23.03
C ASP A 422 30.44 -1.22 23.83
N LEU A 423 30.59 -1.18 25.16
CA LEU A 423 29.61 -1.73 26.07
C LEU A 423 28.44 -0.75 26.21
N HIS A 424 27.27 -1.19 25.80
CA HIS A 424 26.04 -0.41 25.97
C HIS A 424 25.64 -0.31 27.44
N LEU A 425 25.03 0.81 27.79
CA LEU A 425 24.43 1.00 29.11
C LEU A 425 23.43 -0.13 29.36
N ARG A 426 23.69 -0.92 30.40
CA ARG A 426 22.85 -2.07 30.75
C ARG A 426 21.41 -1.60 30.98
N ASN A 427 20.46 -2.37 30.46
CA ASN A 427 19.03 -2.09 30.45
C ASN A 427 18.59 -0.89 29.60
N SER A 428 19.46 -0.31 28.77
CA SER A 428 19.02 0.65 27.76
C SER A 428 18.12 -0.02 26.72
N PRO A 429 17.12 0.68 26.18
CA PRO A 429 16.27 0.15 25.12
C PRO A 429 17.08 -0.18 23.86
N VAL A 430 16.83 -1.36 23.30
CA VAL A 430 17.30 -1.80 21.98
C VAL A 430 16.08 -2.08 21.14
N SER A 431 15.94 -1.38 20.02
CA SER A 431 14.80 -1.53 19.10
C SER A 431 15.31 -1.76 17.69
N LEU A 432 15.04 -2.94 17.13
CA LEU A 432 15.28 -3.24 15.72
C LEU A 432 13.94 -3.14 14.99
N GLN A 433 13.75 -2.04 14.28
CA GLN A 433 12.57 -1.81 13.45
C GLN A 433 12.81 -2.43 12.07
N SER A 434 11.94 -3.35 11.66
CA SER A 434 11.95 -3.94 10.32
C SER A 434 10.75 -3.43 9.54
N ILE A 435 11.01 -2.94 8.33
CA ILE A 435 10.01 -2.34 7.45
C ILE A 435 9.93 -3.18 6.19
N THR A 436 8.73 -3.55 5.78
CA THR A 436 8.46 -4.32 4.56
C THR A 436 7.48 -3.54 3.72
N ILE A 437 7.94 -3.09 2.56
CA ILE A 437 7.14 -2.48 1.52
C ILE A 437 7.03 -3.47 0.39
N SER A 438 5.81 -3.81 0.03
CA SER A 438 5.54 -4.75 -1.03
C SER A 438 4.44 -4.25 -1.95
N SER A 439 4.43 -4.79 -3.17
CA SER A 439 3.30 -4.71 -4.08
C SER A 439 2.80 -6.12 -4.36
N LEU A 440 1.49 -6.23 -4.56
CA LEU A 440 0.87 -7.47 -5.00
C LEU A 440 0.61 -7.43 -6.51
N CYS A 441 0.90 -8.59 -7.13
CA CYS A 441 0.76 -9.03 -8.54
C CYS A 441 2.01 -8.87 -9.40
#